data_AF-A0A7H1CXY0-F1
#
_entry.id   AF-A0A7H1CXY0-F1
#
_cell.length_a   1.000
_cell.length_b   1.000
_cell.length_c   1.000
_cell.angle_alpha   90.00
_cell.angle_beta   90.00
_cell.angle_gamma   90.00
#
_symmetry.space_group_name_H-M   'P 1'
#
loop_
_entity.id
_entity.type
_entity.pdbx_description
1 polymer ?
#
loop_
_entity_poly.entity_id
_entity_poly.type
_entity_poly.pdbx_seq_one_letter_code
_entity_poly.pdbx_strand_id
1 'polypeptide(L)'
;MAPAQFTCSSAFILGLTGLVFHRTHLLSALLCLEGMMLSLYIALSIWTLGMASTSSSALPLFLLAISACEASAGLALLVATVRTHGTDRLQSLNLLQC
;
A
#
# COMPACT_ATOMS: atom_id res chain seq x y z
N MET A 1 -15.58 -19.29 0.91
CA MET A 1 -15.43 -17.84 0.63
C MET A 1 -15.21 -17.04 1.91
N ALA A 2 -15.95 -17.29 2.99
CA ALA A 2 -15.76 -16.63 4.29
C ALA A 2 -14.32 -16.66 4.88
N PRO A 3 -13.56 -17.78 4.88
CA PRO A 3 -12.23 -17.78 5.51
C PRO A 3 -11.20 -16.93 4.75
N ALA A 4 -11.22 -16.96 3.42
CA ALA A 4 -10.29 -16.19 2.60
C ALA A 4 -10.54 -14.68 2.72
N GLN A 5 -11.81 -14.26 2.77
CA GLN A 5 -12.18 -12.87 3.03
C GLN A 5 -11.68 -12.42 4.40
N PHE A 6 -11.88 -13.23 5.45
CA PHE A 6 -11.38 -12.92 6.79
C PHE A 6 -9.85 -12.77 6.82
N THR A 7 -9.09 -13.63 6.14
CA THR A 7 -7.63 -13.51 6.03
C THR A 7 -7.20 -12.25 5.29
N CYS A 8 -7.90 -11.85 4.22
CA CYS A 8 -7.59 -10.60 3.51
C CYS A 8 -7.86 -9.39 4.41
N SER A 9 -8.98 -9.39 5.15
CA SER A 9 -9.32 -8.33 6.10
C SER A 9 -8.27 -8.20 7.21
N SER A 10 -7.83 -9.32 7.78
CA SER A 10 -6.82 -9.29 8.84
C SER A 10 -5.46 -8.85 8.31
N ALA A 11 -5.06 -9.27 7.11
CA ALA A 11 -3.85 -8.80 6.46
C ALA A 11 -3.87 -7.28 6.20
N PHE A 12 -5.00 -6.74 5.76
CA PHE A 12 -5.17 -5.29 5.58
C PHE A 12 -5.03 -4.54 6.90
N ILE A 13 -5.69 -5.01 7.96
CA ILE A 13 -5.59 -4.40 9.30
C ILE A 13 -4.15 -4.48 9.82
N LEU A 14 -3.45 -5.59 9.62
CA LEU A 14 -2.04 -5.73 10.00
C LEU A 14 -1.16 -4.73 9.24
N GLY A 15 -1.35 -4.58 7.93
CA GLY A 15 -0.65 -3.56 7.13
C GLY A 15 -0.92 -2.13 7.63
N LEU A 16 -2.17 -1.84 7.97
CA LEU A 16 -2.59 -0.54 8.49
C LEU A 16 -1.96 -0.25 9.86
N THR A 17 -1.95 -1.25 10.75
CA THR A 17 -1.26 -1.13 12.05
C THR A 17 0.26 -0.95 11.87
N GLY A 18 0.87 -1.66 10.93
CA GLY A 18 2.29 -1.51 10.58
C GLY A 18 2.63 -0.10 10.12
N LEU A 19 1.79 0.50 9.28
CA LEU A 19 1.95 1.88 8.81
C LEU A 19 1.85 2.91 9.95
N VAL A 20 0.95 2.68 10.93
CA VAL A 20 0.80 3.59 12.08
C VAL A 20 1.99 3.52 13.03
N PHE A 21 2.49 2.32 13.33
CA PHE A 21 3.56 2.11 14.31
C PHE A 21 4.97 2.34 13.75
N HIS A 22 5.20 2.02 12.48
CA HIS A 22 6.55 2.00 11.91
C HIS A 22 6.88 3.32 11.21
N ARG A 23 7.10 4.37 12.02
CA ARG A 23 7.34 5.77 11.61
C ARG A 23 8.81 6.13 11.41
N THR A 24 9.74 5.18 11.50
CA THR A 24 11.18 5.51 11.50
C THR A 24 11.73 5.69 10.10
N HIS A 25 11.42 4.78 9.17
CA HIS A 25 11.92 4.80 7.81
C HIS A 25 10.77 4.94 6.81
N LEU A 26 10.90 5.83 5.82
CA LEU A 26 9.85 6.02 4.82
C LEU A 26 9.67 4.78 3.92
N LEU A 27 10.73 4.01 3.69
CA LEU A 27 10.70 2.79 2.88
C LEU A 27 9.74 1.73 3.47
N SER A 28 9.79 1.53 4.79
CA SER A 28 8.96 0.51 5.43
C SER A 28 7.48 0.91 5.47
N ALA A 29 7.18 2.22 5.50
CA ALA A 29 5.82 2.72 5.30
C ALA A 29 5.31 2.41 3.87
N LEU A 30 6.14 2.61 2.84
CA LEU A 30 5.80 2.27 1.45
C LEU A 30 5.53 0.76 1.28
N LEU A 31 6.34 -0.10 1.91
CA LEU A 31 6.10 -1.55 1.90
C LEU A 31 4.79 -1.95 2.58
N CYS A 32 4.42 -1.31 3.68
CA CYS A 32 3.13 -1.55 4.32
C CYS A 32 1.97 -1.13 3.40
N LEU A 33 2.13 -0.02 2.67
CA LEU A 33 1.14 0.48 1.71
C LEU A 33 0.94 -0.50 0.54
N GLU A 34 2.04 -1.00 -0.03
CA GLU A 34 2.02 -2.07 -1.04
C GLU A 34 1.33 -3.34 -0.53
N GLY A 35 1.63 -3.77 0.70
CA GLY A 35 0.98 -4.92 1.33
C GLY A 35 -0.54 -4.74 1.47
N MET A 36 -1.00 -3.53 1.83
CA MET A 36 -2.42 -3.20 1.89
C MET A 36 -3.07 -3.27 0.50
N MET A 37 -2.46 -2.68 -0.52
CA MET A 37 -2.99 -2.71 -1.90
C MET A 37 -3.08 -4.14 -2.46
N LEU A 38 -2.09 -4.98 -2.15
CA LEU A 38 -2.07 -6.37 -2.56
C LEU A 38 -3.18 -7.20 -1.88
N SER A 39 -3.44 -6.97 -0.59
CA SER A 39 -4.56 -7.61 0.10
C SER A 39 -5.93 -7.24 -0.50
N LEU A 40 -6.06 -5.99 -0.96
CA LEU A 40 -7.26 -5.46 -1.62
C LEU A 40 -7.45 -6.05 -3.02
N TYR A 41 -6.36 -6.21 -3.77
CA TYR A 41 -6.35 -6.92 -5.06
C TYR A 41 -6.83 -8.37 -4.92
N ILE A 42 -6.33 -9.10 -3.92
CA ILE A 42 -6.75 -10.50 -3.67
C ILE A 42 -8.24 -10.55 -3.28
N ALA A 43 -8.71 -9.66 -2.40
CA ALA A 43 -10.11 -9.62 -2.00
C ALA A 43 -11.05 -9.36 -3.18
N LEU A 44 -10.70 -8.41 -4.06
CA LEU A 44 -11.48 -8.09 -5.26
C LEU A 44 -11.42 -9.22 -6.28
N SER A 45 -10.27 -9.85 -6.51
CA SER A 45 -10.17 -10.96 -7.47
C SER A 45 -11.04 -12.16 -7.04
N ILE A 46 -11.05 -12.52 -5.74
CA ILE A 46 -11.94 -13.55 -5.19
C ILE A 46 -13.41 -13.17 -5.36
N TRP A 47 -13.76 -11.89 -5.15
CA TRP A 47 -15.12 -11.41 -5.34
C TRP A 47 -15.59 -11.50 -6.80
N THR A 48 -14.74 -11.07 -7.74
CA THR A 48 -15.04 -11.16 -9.19
C THR A 48 -15.22 -12.60 -9.65
N LEU A 49 -14.43 -13.53 -9.11
CA LEU A 49 -14.57 -14.96 -9.37
C LEU A 49 -15.90 -15.51 -8.83
N GLY A 50 -16.32 -15.06 -7.64
CA GLY A 50 -17.60 -15.47 -7.03
C GLY A 50 -18.84 -14.99 -7.76
N MET A 51 -18.78 -13.83 -8.42
CA MET A 51 -19.89 -13.28 -9.23
C MET A 51 -19.94 -13.84 -10.66
N ALA A 52 -18.95 -14.66 -11.07
CA ALA A 52 -18.81 -15.23 -12.41
C ALA A 52 -18.95 -14.23 -13.58
N SER A 53 -18.79 -12.93 -13.30
CA SER A 53 -18.99 -11.87 -14.29
C SER A 53 -17.66 -11.47 -14.90
N THR A 54 -17.46 -11.86 -16.16
CA THR A 54 -16.24 -11.55 -16.93
C THR A 54 -16.01 -10.06 -17.09
N SER A 55 -17.07 -9.26 -17.10
CA SER A 55 -17.01 -7.79 -17.16
C SER A 55 -16.33 -7.15 -15.95
N SER A 56 -16.40 -7.77 -14.77
CA SER A 56 -15.79 -7.23 -13.55
C SER A 56 -14.30 -7.58 -13.37
N SER A 57 -13.75 -8.46 -14.23
CA SER A 57 -12.35 -8.91 -14.17
C SER A 57 -11.32 -7.83 -14.47
N ALA A 58 -11.70 -6.73 -15.13
CA ALA A 58 -10.82 -5.60 -15.40
C ALA A 58 -10.55 -4.73 -14.16
N LEU A 59 -11.44 -4.76 -13.17
CA LEU A 59 -11.42 -3.87 -12.01
C LEU A 59 -10.20 -4.12 -11.09
N PRO A 60 -9.83 -5.38 -10.75
CA PRO A 60 -8.60 -5.67 -10.00
C PRO A 60 -7.32 -5.23 -10.73
N LEU A 61 -7.26 -5.38 -12.06
CA LEU A 61 -6.10 -4.98 -12.86
C LEU A 61 -5.93 -3.45 -12.88
N PHE A 62 -7.03 -2.71 -12.98
CA PHE A 62 -7.02 -1.26 -12.92
C PHE A 62 -6.53 -0.76 -11.54
N LEU A 63 -6.96 -1.40 -10.45
CA LEU A 63 -6.46 -1.10 -9.11
C LEU A 63 -4.95 -1.30 -9.00
N LEU A 64 -4.43 -2.40 -9.54
CA LEU A 64 -3.00 -2.72 -9.53
C LEU A 64 -2.16 -1.73 -10.36
N ALA A 65 -2.73 -1.20 -11.46
CA ALA A 65 -2.07 -0.15 -12.22
C ALA A 65 -1.93 1.16 -11.42
N ILE A 66 -2.99 1.57 -10.71
CA ILE A 66 -2.95 2.76 -9.84
C ILE A 66 -1.99 2.55 -8.67
N SER A 67 -1.97 1.37 -8.06
CA SER A 67 -1.04 1.09 -6.94
C SER A 67 0.42 1.21 -7.39
N ALA A 68 0.77 0.71 -8.56
CA ALA A 68 2.11 0.86 -9.12
C ALA A 68 2.48 2.34 -9.35
N CYS A 69 1.53 3.17 -9.78
CA CYS A 69 1.74 4.62 -9.89
C CYS A 69 1.99 5.27 -8.52
N GLU A 70 1.20 4.94 -7.50
CA GLU A 70 1.40 5.46 -6.13
C GLU A 70 2.77 5.04 -5.57
N ALA A 71 3.17 3.78 -5.77
CA ALA A 71 4.48 3.28 -5.37
C ALA A 71 5.63 4.03 -6.04
N SER A 72 5.50 4.30 -7.35
CA SER A 72 6.50 5.05 -8.11
C SER A 72 6.65 6.48 -7.61
N ALA A 73 5.55 7.15 -7.29
CA ALA A 73 5.56 8.49 -6.71
C ALA A 73 6.14 8.49 -5.29
N GLY A 74 5.79 7.49 -4.47
CA GLY A 74 6.34 7.30 -3.13
C GLY A 74 7.86 7.09 -3.13
N LEU A 75 8.37 6.28 -4.07
CA LEU A 75 9.81 6.09 -4.26
C LEU A 75 10.51 7.35 -4.78
N ALA A 76 9.88 8.12 -5.67
CA ALA A 76 10.43 9.40 -6.12
C ALA A 76 10.58 10.38 -4.95
N LEU A 77 9.61 10.42 -4.04
CA LEU A 77 9.70 11.21 -2.80
C LEU A 77 10.81 10.70 -1.88
N LEU A 78 10.97 9.38 -1.73
CA LEU A 78 12.08 8.81 -0.97
C LEU A 78 13.45 9.25 -1.52
N VAL A 79 13.61 9.26 -2.84
CA VAL A 79 14.86 9.72 -3.47
C VAL A 79 15.08 11.22 -3.21
N ALA A 80 14.01 12.03 -3.26
CA ALA A 80 14.10 13.45 -2.97
C ALA A 80 14.52 13.72 -1.50
N THR A 81 13.94 13.01 -0.53
CA THR A 81 14.29 13.18 0.90
C THR A 81 15.72 12.72 1.21
N VAL A 82 16.17 11.63 0.59
CA VAL A 82 17.57 11.18 0.73
C VAL A 82 18.54 12.19 0.13
N ARG A 83 18.19 12.87 -0.98
CA ARG A 83 19.04 13.92 -1.57
C ARG A 83 19.11 15.20 -0.74
N THR A 84 18.03 15.59 -0.05
CA THR A 84 18.00 16.83 0.74
C THR A 84 18.50 16.65 2.17
N HIS A 85 18.17 15.53 2.82
CA HIS A 85 18.48 15.29 4.23
C HIS A 85 19.55 14.20 4.46
N GLY A 86 19.97 13.48 3.42
CA GLY A 86 20.97 12.40 3.53
C GLY A 86 20.47 11.16 4.29
N THR A 87 19.22 11.15 4.74
CA THR A 87 18.62 10.04 5.50
C THR A 87 17.16 9.83 5.07
N ASP A 88 16.68 8.60 5.16
CA ASP A 88 15.32 8.16 4.89
C ASP A 88 14.41 8.23 6.13
N ARG A 89 14.88 8.91 7.19
CA ARG A 89 14.16 9.04 8.45
C ARG A 89 13.11 10.13 8.39
N LEU A 90 11.87 9.76 8.72
CA LEU A 90 10.74 10.71 8.75
C LEU A 90 10.93 11.85 9.76
N GLN A 91 11.68 11.62 10.84
CA GLN A 91 11.98 12.63 11.85
C GLN A 91 12.80 13.82 11.32
N SER A 92 13.48 13.67 10.17
CA SER A 92 14.25 14.76 9.55
C SER A 92 13.36 15.84 8.90
N LEU A 93 12.10 15.52 8.60
CA LEU A 93 11.14 16.38 7.91
C LEU A 93 10.41 17.35 8.86
N ASN A 94 11.15 18.05 9.74
CA ASN A 94 10.55 18.87 10.80
C ASN A 94 10.47 20.38 10.50
N LEU A 95 10.91 20.81 9.32
CA LEU A 95 11.01 22.24 8.96
C LEU A 95 9.65 22.94 8.84
N LEU A 96 8.55 22.20 8.68
CA LEU A 96 7.18 22.74 8.56
C LEU A 96 6.48 22.98 9.91
N GLN A 97 7.16 22.72 11.03
CA GLN A 97 6.63 23.04 12.37
C GLN A 97 6.79 24.52 12.76
N CYS A 98 7.48 25.32 11.93
CA CYS A 98 7.60 26.77 12.08
C CYS A 98 6.37 27.48 11.50
#